data_AF-A0A7W1Y9F4-F1
#
_entry.id   AF-A0A7W1Y9F4-F1
#
_cell.length_a   1.000
_cell.length_b   1.000
_cell.length_c   1.000
_cell.angle_alpha   90.00
_cell.angle_beta   90.00
_cell.angle_gamma   90.00
#
_symmetry.space_group_name_H-M   'P 1'
#
loop_
_entity.id
_entity.type
_entity.pdbx_description
1 polymer ?
#
loop_
_entity_poly.entity_id
_entity_poly.type
_entity_poly.pdbx_seq_one_letter_code
_entity_poly.pdbx_strand_id
1 'polypeptide(L)'
;MLNLGCLIDGEDYNRLVPLSSVDSIPAASYIMTVTDGPESDMSTELNLHVIEFQSVSIVVGFTLPESVKIEKEIEFLFTTQPTADRPMPSDIKFVLEFSDEKRSSAHAGNELEKLEYIGTFLEKKYEKTKATFYLLDYKGIGSQEK
;
A
#
# COMPACT_ATOMS: atom_id res chain seq x y z
N MET A 1 -17.36 -0.06 1.66
CA MET A 1 -16.22 -1.00 1.72
C MET A 1 -15.42 -0.90 0.42
N LEU A 2 -14.13 -0.61 0.52
CA LEU A 2 -13.22 -0.49 -0.62
C LEU A 2 -12.44 -1.80 -0.80
N ASN A 3 -12.36 -2.31 -2.04
CA ASN A 3 -11.66 -3.56 -2.36
C ASN A 3 -10.41 -3.26 -3.20
N LEU A 4 -9.24 -3.71 -2.73
CA LEU A 4 -7.94 -3.44 -3.35
C LEU A 4 -7.17 -4.75 -3.57
N GLY A 5 -6.51 -4.88 -4.72
CA GLY A 5 -5.73 -6.07 -5.07
C GLY A 5 -4.23 -5.79 -5.11
N CYS A 6 -3.42 -6.66 -4.52
CA CYS A 6 -1.97 -6.55 -4.47
C CYS A 6 -1.32 -7.84 -4.93
N LEU A 7 -0.52 -7.71 -6.00
CA LEU A 7 0.35 -8.76 -6.47
C LEU A 7 1.63 -8.73 -5.64
N ILE A 8 1.95 -9.85 -4.99
CA ILE A 8 3.14 -10.01 -4.14
C ILE A 8 4.01 -11.17 -4.61
N ASP A 9 5.22 -11.24 -4.08
CA ASP A 9 6.17 -12.31 -4.38
C ASP A 9 5.69 -13.65 -3.85
N GLY A 10 6.14 -14.73 -4.51
CA GLY A 10 5.70 -16.08 -4.18
C GLY A 10 6.14 -16.54 -2.78
N GLU A 11 7.24 -16.00 -2.24
CA GLU A 11 7.66 -16.25 -0.86
C GLU A 11 6.73 -15.57 0.15
N ASP A 12 6.32 -14.35 -0.14
CA ASP A 12 5.44 -13.53 0.69
C ASP A 12 4.03 -14.10 0.69
N TYR A 13 3.54 -14.48 -0.48
CA TYR A 13 2.28 -15.19 -0.62
C TYR A 13 2.26 -16.49 0.18
N ASN A 14 3.35 -17.27 0.16
CA ASN A 14 3.44 -18.50 0.96
C ASN A 14 3.36 -18.24 2.47
N ARG A 15 3.78 -17.06 2.96
CA ARG A 15 3.59 -16.65 4.36
C ARG A 15 2.12 -16.37 4.69
N LEU A 16 1.32 -15.96 3.70
CA LEU A 16 -0.11 -15.71 3.85
C LEU A 16 -0.98 -16.98 3.77
N VAL A 17 -0.55 -18.00 3.02
CA VAL A 17 -1.35 -19.22 2.78
C VAL A 17 -1.91 -19.87 4.06
N PRO A 18 -1.15 -20.04 5.15
CA PRO A 18 -1.67 -20.61 6.40
C PRO A 18 -2.79 -19.78 7.05
N LEU A 19 -2.93 -18.51 6.66
CA LEU A 19 -3.89 -17.54 7.18
C LEU A 19 -5.10 -17.36 6.24
N SER A 20 -5.17 -18.11 5.13
CA SER A 20 -6.25 -17.99 4.13
C SER A 20 -7.65 -18.32 4.65
N SER A 21 -7.76 -18.94 5.82
CA SER A 21 -9.03 -19.28 6.47
C SER A 21 -9.54 -18.22 7.46
N VAL A 22 -8.75 -17.19 7.75
CA VAL A 22 -9.16 -16.08 8.64
C VAL A 22 -9.50 -14.85 7.83
N ASP A 23 -10.52 -14.11 8.27
CA ASP A 23 -10.97 -12.90 7.58
C ASP A 23 -10.14 -11.66 7.93
N SER A 24 -9.41 -11.67 9.05
CA SER A 24 -8.60 -10.54 9.49
C SER A 24 -7.35 -10.97 10.25
N ILE A 25 -6.33 -10.13 10.18
CA ILE A 25 -5.06 -10.29 10.90
C ILE A 25 -4.66 -8.95 11.52
N PRO A 26 -3.83 -8.94 12.58
CA PRO A 26 -3.32 -7.70 13.17
C PRO A 26 -2.67 -6.80 12.11
N ALA A 27 -3.26 -5.61 11.94
CA ALA A 27 -2.79 -4.61 11.01
C ALA A 27 -2.81 -3.22 11.68
N ALA A 28 -1.77 -2.43 11.40
CA ALA A 28 -1.76 -1.00 11.69
C ALA A 28 -1.90 -0.23 10.37
N SER A 29 -2.53 0.94 10.39
CA SER A 29 -2.67 1.76 9.20
C SER A 29 -2.50 3.24 9.52
N TYR A 30 -2.08 4.01 8.52
CA TYR A 30 -1.94 5.46 8.60
C TYR A 30 -1.89 6.09 7.21
N ILE A 31 -2.11 7.40 7.15
CA ILE A 31 -1.96 8.22 5.95
C ILE A 31 -0.64 9.00 6.06
N MET A 32 0.21 8.89 5.06
CA MET A 32 1.42 9.69 4.90
C MET A 32 1.18 10.76 3.85
N THR A 33 1.16 12.02 4.28
CA THR A 33 1.01 13.18 3.40
C THR A 33 2.38 13.78 3.10
N VAL A 34 2.73 13.89 1.82
CA VAL A 34 3.93 14.59 1.36
C VAL A 34 3.53 15.90 0.73
N THR A 35 3.88 16.99 1.41
CA THR A 35 3.66 18.35 0.91
C THR A 35 4.94 18.92 0.32
N ASP A 36 4.80 20.00 -0.41
CA ASP A 36 5.94 20.82 -0.79
C ASP A 36 6.65 21.42 0.44
N GLY A 37 7.95 21.68 0.27
CA GLY A 37 8.74 22.42 1.26
C GLY A 37 8.32 23.90 1.34
N PRO A 38 8.69 24.61 2.42
CA PRO A 38 8.26 25.99 2.67
C PRO A 38 8.69 27.01 1.62
N GLU A 39 9.64 26.67 0.74
CA GLU A 39 10.16 27.55 -0.32
C GLU A 39 9.59 27.25 -1.72
N SER A 40 8.61 26.35 -1.83
CA SER A 40 8.01 25.96 -3.11
C SER A 40 6.86 26.87 -3.52
N ASP A 41 6.89 27.34 -4.78
CA ASP A 41 5.76 28.02 -5.43
C ASP A 41 4.67 27.04 -5.95
N MET A 42 4.95 25.72 -5.93
CA MET A 42 3.97 24.69 -6.24
C MET A 42 3.24 24.23 -4.96
N SER A 43 1.96 23.90 -5.09
CA SER A 43 1.12 23.34 -4.02
C SER A 43 0.58 21.97 -4.43
N THR A 44 1.47 21.00 -4.65
CA THR A 44 1.06 19.62 -4.91
C THR A 44 1.14 18.81 -3.62
N GLU A 45 0.14 17.97 -3.37
CA GLU A 45 0.07 17.14 -2.18
C GLU A 45 -0.07 15.68 -2.62
N LEU A 46 0.76 14.80 -2.07
CA LEU A 46 0.62 13.36 -2.26
C LEU A 46 0.14 12.72 -0.96
N ASN A 47 -0.97 11.98 -1.03
CA ASN A 47 -1.45 11.15 0.07
C ASN A 47 -1.18 9.67 -0.23
N LEU A 48 -0.29 9.08 0.56
CA LEU A 48 0.00 7.65 0.53
C LEU A 48 -0.62 6.96 1.74
N HIS A 49 -1.54 6.03 1.50
CA HIS A 49 -2.16 5.20 2.53
C HIS A 49 -1.24 4.01 2.79
N VAL A 50 -0.97 3.70 4.05
CA VAL A 50 -0.07 2.60 4.43
C VAL A 50 -0.81 1.63 5.35
N ILE A 51 -0.68 0.34 5.07
CA ILE A 51 -1.15 -0.76 5.92
C ILE A 51 0.02 -1.67 6.24
N GLU A 52 0.30 -1.85 7.53
CA GLU A 52 1.32 -2.73 8.07
C GLU A 52 0.66 -4.03 8.56
N PHE A 53 0.75 -5.12 7.81
CA PHE A 53 0.28 -6.45 8.22
C PHE A 53 1.33 -7.12 9.13
N GLN A 54 1.23 -6.81 10.42
CA GLN A 54 2.29 -7.05 11.40
C GLN A 54 2.66 -8.52 11.55
N SER A 55 1.67 -9.43 11.52
CA SER A 55 1.89 -10.86 11.74
C SER A 55 2.63 -11.57 10.59
N VAL A 56 2.71 -10.94 9.42
CA VAL A 56 3.28 -11.55 8.21
C VAL A 56 4.46 -10.76 7.66
N SER A 57 4.87 -9.68 8.34
CA SER A 57 5.95 -8.78 7.91
C SER A 57 5.78 -8.31 6.46
N ILE A 58 4.56 -7.90 6.11
CA ILE A 58 4.21 -7.30 4.82
C ILE A 58 3.63 -5.92 5.09
N VAL A 59 4.05 -4.93 4.31
CA VAL A 59 3.54 -3.57 4.36
C VAL A 59 3.13 -3.15 2.96
N VAL A 60 1.96 -2.55 2.83
CA VAL A 60 1.45 -2.05 1.55
C VAL A 60 1.22 -0.55 1.65
N GLY A 61 1.92 0.20 0.80
CA GLY A 61 1.67 1.62 0.55
C GLY A 61 0.87 1.77 -0.74
N PHE A 62 -0.18 2.58 -0.74
CA PHE A 62 -0.97 2.82 -1.95
C PHE A 62 -1.53 4.23 -2.05
N THR A 63 -1.56 4.75 -3.27
CA THR A 63 -2.29 5.98 -3.62
C THR A 63 -3.72 5.63 -4.01
N LEU A 64 -4.63 6.60 -3.96
CA LEU A 64 -5.99 6.45 -4.45
C LEU A 64 -6.34 7.61 -5.40
N PRO A 65 -7.18 7.38 -6.42
CA PRO A 65 -7.81 8.47 -7.17
C PRO A 65 -8.58 9.40 -6.24
N GLU A 66 -8.65 10.70 -6.55
CA GLU A 66 -9.34 11.70 -5.72
C GLU A 66 -10.83 11.43 -5.51
N SER A 67 -11.45 10.70 -6.44
CA SER A 67 -12.85 10.28 -6.37
C SER A 67 -13.10 9.14 -5.38
N VAL A 68 -12.05 8.43 -4.95
CA VAL A 68 -12.13 7.27 -4.06
C VAL A 68 -11.76 7.69 -2.65
N LYS A 69 -12.64 7.38 -1.69
CA LYS A 69 -12.41 7.63 -0.27
C LYS A 69 -12.51 6.32 0.50
N ILE A 70 -11.68 6.20 1.53
CA ILE A 70 -11.78 5.13 2.52
C ILE A 70 -12.81 5.58 3.55
N GLU A 71 -13.92 4.85 3.67
CA GLU A 71 -14.96 5.15 4.65
C GLU A 71 -14.58 4.65 6.04
N LYS A 72 -14.19 3.37 6.15
CA LYS A 72 -13.66 2.76 7.37
C LYS A 72 -13.06 1.39 7.10
N GLU A 73 -13.80 0.51 6.42
CA GLU A 73 -13.36 -0.85 6.11
C GLU A 73 -12.75 -0.97 4.72
N ILE A 74 -11.62 -1.68 4.66
CA ILE A 74 -10.93 -2.06 3.42
C ILE A 74 -10.83 -3.58 3.38
N GLU A 75 -11.17 -4.16 2.23
CA GLU A 75 -10.84 -5.53 1.88
C GLU A 75 -9.59 -5.52 0.98
N PHE A 76 -8.54 -6.20 1.41
CA PHE A 76 -7.29 -6.31 0.67
C PHE A 76 -7.11 -7.75 0.18
N LEU A 77 -7.00 -7.91 -1.14
CA LEU A 77 -6.79 -9.19 -1.81
C LEU A 77 -5.33 -9.32 -2.20
N PHE A 78 -4.69 -10.39 -1.76
CA PHE A 78 -3.32 -10.76 -2.10
C PHE A 78 -3.32 -11.89 -3.10
N THR A 79 -2.52 -11.73 -4.13
CA THR A 79 -2.30 -12.77 -5.14
C THR A 79 -0.83 -12.80 -5.53
N THR A 80 -0.41 -13.83 -6.25
CA THR A 80 0.96 -13.95 -6.77
C THR A 80 0.93 -14.51 -8.19
N GLN A 81 2.06 -14.49 -8.89
CA GLN A 81 2.15 -15.09 -10.21
C GLN A 81 2.37 -16.61 -10.08
N PRO A 82 1.75 -17.43 -10.95
CA PRO A 82 2.08 -18.84 -11.01
C PRO A 82 3.53 -19.03 -11.49
N THR A 83 4.17 -20.09 -11.01
CA THR A 83 5.36 -20.64 -11.66
C THR A 83 4.96 -21.90 -12.43
N ALA A 84 5.83 -22.39 -13.32
CA ALA A 84 5.56 -23.62 -14.08
C ALA A 84 5.21 -24.83 -13.20
N ASP A 85 5.69 -24.84 -11.96
CA ASP A 85 5.51 -25.92 -10.99
C ASP A 85 4.34 -25.71 -10.02
N ARG A 86 3.62 -24.57 -10.10
CA ARG A 86 2.55 -24.23 -9.14
C ARG A 86 1.18 -24.11 -9.84
N PRO A 87 0.09 -24.60 -9.22
CA PRO A 87 -1.25 -24.34 -9.71
C PRO A 87 -1.57 -22.84 -9.65
N MET A 88 -2.66 -22.44 -10.31
CA MET A 88 -3.12 -21.05 -10.26
C MET A 88 -3.31 -20.62 -8.79
N PRO A 89 -2.67 -19.53 -8.36
CA PRO A 89 -2.86 -18.99 -7.01
C PRO A 89 -4.31 -18.58 -6.79
N SER A 90 -4.77 -18.75 -5.55
CA SER A 90 -6.08 -18.24 -5.12
C SER A 90 -5.88 -16.90 -4.45
N ASP A 91 -6.86 -16.02 -4.54
CA ASP A 91 -6.77 -14.74 -3.83
C ASP A 91 -6.92 -14.98 -2.32
N ILE A 92 -5.99 -14.44 -1.54
CA ILE A 92 -6.05 -14.43 -0.07
C ILE A 92 -6.55 -13.07 0.36
N LYS A 93 -7.64 -13.02 1.12
CA LYS A 93 -8.31 -11.79 1.50
C LYS A 93 -8.12 -11.48 2.98
N PHE A 94 -7.95 -10.21 3.31
CA PHE A 94 -8.05 -9.71 4.67
C PHE A 94 -8.88 -8.43 4.71
N VAL A 95 -9.78 -8.36 5.69
CA VAL A 95 -10.58 -7.18 5.99
C VAL A 95 -9.97 -6.47 7.19
N LEU A 96 -9.83 -5.14 7.11
CA LEU A 96 -9.37 -4.31 8.20
C LEU A 96 -10.13 -2.98 8.29
N GLU A 97 -10.17 -2.42 9.50
CA GLU A 97 -10.55 -1.02 9.71
C GLU A 97 -9.31 -0.13 9.52
N PHE A 98 -9.43 0.85 8.64
CA PHE A 98 -8.39 1.84 8.37
C PHE A 98 -8.43 2.96 9.42
N SER A 99 -7.26 3.34 9.90
CA SER A 99 -7.07 4.36 10.94
C SER A 99 -7.02 5.77 10.35
N ASP A 100 -7.48 6.75 11.13
CA ASP A 100 -7.32 8.18 10.84
C ASP A 100 -5.94 8.73 11.24
N GLU A 101 -4.99 7.88 11.61
CA GLU A 101 -3.62 8.30 11.94
C GLU A 101 -2.96 8.99 10.73
N LYS A 102 -2.45 10.21 10.95
CA LYS A 102 -1.77 11.01 9.92
C LYS A 102 -0.31 11.23 10.26
N ARG A 103 0.53 11.12 9.24
CA ARG A 103 1.96 11.42 9.26
C ARG A 103 2.27 12.35 8.09
N SER A 104 3.27 13.20 8.25
CA SER A 104 3.63 14.19 7.23
C SER A 104 5.12 14.18 6.95
N SER A 105 5.48 14.41 5.68
CA SER A 105 6.84 14.72 5.24
C SER A 105 6.83 15.87 4.24
N ALA A 106 7.99 16.50 4.04
CA ALA A 106 8.16 17.58 3.08
C ALA A 106 9.19 17.17 2.02
N HIS A 107 8.79 17.23 0.75
CA HIS A 107 9.66 17.03 -0.40
C HIS A 107 9.13 17.86 -1.57
N ALA A 108 9.94 18.79 -2.06
CA ALA A 108 9.57 19.59 -3.23
C ALA A 108 9.62 18.72 -4.49
N GLY A 109 8.60 18.85 -5.34
CA GLY A 109 8.51 18.09 -6.59
C GLY A 109 7.07 17.86 -7.02
N ASN A 110 6.88 17.34 -8.22
CA ASN A 110 5.58 16.89 -8.68
C ASN A 110 5.12 15.62 -7.93
N GLU A 111 3.90 15.16 -8.17
CA GLU A 111 3.35 14.00 -7.46
C GLU A 111 4.15 12.70 -7.66
N LEU A 112 4.71 12.47 -8.86
CA LEU A 112 5.51 11.28 -9.14
C LEU A 112 6.84 11.33 -8.39
N GLU A 113 7.52 12.48 -8.39
CA GLU A 113 8.75 12.69 -7.63
C GLU A 113 8.51 12.49 -6.12
N LYS A 114 7.38 12.99 -5.59
CA LYS A 114 6.97 12.76 -4.21
C LYS A 114 6.70 11.29 -3.92
N LEU A 115 6.10 10.57 -4.86
CA LEU A 115 5.78 9.14 -4.74
C LEU A 115 7.05 8.29 -4.70
N GLU A 116 8.00 8.58 -5.58
CA GLU A 116 9.32 7.94 -5.60
C GLU A 116 10.10 8.21 -4.31
N TYR A 117 10.10 9.46 -3.84
CA TYR A 117 10.73 9.85 -2.59
C TYR A 117 10.16 9.06 -1.40
N ILE A 118 8.83 9.08 -1.23
CA ILE A 118 8.22 8.43 -0.07
C ILE A 118 8.27 6.90 -0.17
N GLY A 119 8.17 6.36 -1.39
CA GLY A 119 8.36 4.94 -1.67
C GLY A 119 9.73 4.47 -1.22
N THR A 120 10.78 5.15 -1.66
CA THR A 120 12.18 4.85 -1.29
C THR A 120 12.40 5.00 0.22
N PHE A 121 11.81 6.03 0.84
CA PHE A 121 11.92 6.25 2.28
C PHE A 121 11.29 5.09 3.08
N LEU A 122 10.08 4.67 2.70
CA LEU A 122 9.38 3.58 3.38
C LEU A 122 10.04 2.23 3.12
N GLU A 123 10.50 1.95 1.91
CA GLU A 123 11.26 0.74 1.61
C GLU A 123 12.46 0.59 2.54
N LYS A 124 13.31 1.63 2.65
CA LYS A 124 14.46 1.65 3.57
C LYS A 124 14.06 1.55 5.05
N LYS A 125 12.90 2.10 5.43
CA LYS A 125 12.37 1.99 6.80
C LYS A 125 12.02 0.53 7.10
N TYR A 126 11.31 -0.14 6.19
CA TYR A 126 10.79 -1.49 6.42
C TYR A 126 11.82 -2.58 6.20
N GLU A 127 12.85 -2.34 5.38
CA GLU A 127 14.03 -3.18 5.27
C GLU A 127 14.70 -3.38 6.66
N LYS A 128 14.80 -2.31 7.45
CA LYS A 128 15.36 -2.38 8.82
C LYS A 128 14.53 -3.25 9.76
N THR A 129 13.21 -3.30 9.56
CA THR A 129 12.29 -4.15 10.33
C THR A 129 12.07 -5.52 9.69
N LYS A 130 12.77 -5.85 8.59
CA LYS A 130 12.60 -7.09 7.80
C LYS A 130 11.16 -7.31 7.33
N ALA A 131 10.46 -6.23 7.01
CA ALA A 131 9.15 -6.30 6.39
C ALA A 131 9.27 -5.95 4.90
N THR A 132 8.60 -6.72 4.05
CA THR A 132 8.55 -6.43 2.61
C THR A 132 7.59 -5.27 2.38
N PHE A 133 8.00 -4.26 1.61
CA PHE A 133 7.18 -3.12 1.28
C PHE A 133 6.72 -3.17 -0.18
N TYR A 134 5.42 -3.14 -0.40
CA TYR A 134 4.80 -3.07 -1.73
C TYR A 134 4.19 -1.68 -1.93
N LEU A 135 4.56 -1.01 -3.02
CA LEU A 135 4.01 0.30 -3.40
C LEU A 135 3.08 0.16 -4.59
N LEU A 136 1.84 0.64 -4.46
CA LEU A 136 0.80 0.53 -5.48
C LEU A 136 0.24 1.91 -5.84
N ASP A 137 0.39 2.31 -7.09
CA ASP A 137 -0.15 3.59 -7.57
C ASP A 137 -1.53 3.41 -8.24
N TYR A 138 -2.59 3.28 -7.45
CA TYR A 138 -3.94 3.19 -8.02
C TYR A 138 -4.43 4.52 -8.59
N LYS A 139 -3.86 5.65 -8.15
CA LYS A 139 -4.13 6.96 -8.75
C LYS A 139 -3.70 6.96 -10.22
N GLY A 140 -2.46 6.54 -10.51
CA GLY A 140 -1.93 6.43 -11.88
C GLY A 140 -2.73 5.49 -12.79
N ILE A 141 -3.23 4.37 -12.24
CA ILE A 141 -4.03 3.39 -13.01
C ILE A 141 -5.41 3.95 -13.38
N GLY A 142 -6.09 4.65 -12.46
CA GLY A 142 -7.38 5.28 -12.72
C GLY A 142 -7.33 6.51 -13.64
N SER A 143 -6.12 7.00 -13.95
CA SER A 143 -5.86 8.19 -14.76
C SER A 143 -5.64 7.90 -16.23
N GLN A 144 -5.73 6.64 -16.69
CA GLN A 144 -5.69 6.34 -18.12
C GLN A 144 -6.93 6.96 -18.78
N GLU A 145 -6.71 8.11 -19.41
CA GLU A 145 -7.69 8.83 -20.24
C GLU A 145 -8.36 7.86 -21.22
N LYS A 146 -9.69 7.91 -21.27
CA LYS A 146 -10.48 7.40 -22.39
C LYS A 146 -10.40 8.35 -23.57
#